data_AF-A0A316UZG4-F1
#
_entry.id   AF-A0A316UZG4-F1
#
_cell.length_a   1.000
_cell.length_b   1.000
_cell.length_c   1.000
_cell.angle_alpha   90.00
_cell.angle_beta   90.00
_cell.angle_gamma   90.00
#
_symmetry.space_group_name_H-M   'P 1'
#
loop_
_entity.id
_entity.type
_entity.pdbx_description
1 polymer ?
#
loop_
_entity_poly.entity_id
_entity_poly.type
_entity_poly.pdbx_seq_one_letter_code
_entity_poly.pdbx_strand_id
1 'polypeptide(L)'
;MTIFESMEGRKWKQRCSTCGTPMGSWNEAKRRWSIWPSSLARSYQPEGDGASSPEGAIHPSILAAIRADHHQFYGPWRLMNINDDLPKWDGYKEQSQRVP
;
A
#
# COMPACT_ATOMS: atom_id res chain seq x y z
N MET A 1 -23.93 -0.43 10.63
CA MET A 1 -22.94 -0.70 9.57
C MET A 1 -23.13 0.35 8.50
N THR A 2 -22.27 1.38 8.49
CA THR A 2 -22.39 2.46 7.50
C THR A 2 -21.88 1.95 6.16
N ILE A 3 -22.80 1.68 5.24
CA ILE A 3 -22.47 1.30 3.86
C ILE A 3 -22.05 2.59 3.16
N PHE A 4 -20.76 2.74 2.88
CA PHE A 4 -20.27 3.90 2.15
C PHE A 4 -20.47 3.66 0.66
N GLU A 5 -21.52 4.24 0.09
CA GLU A 5 -21.79 4.17 -1.35
C GLU A 5 -20.63 4.79 -2.14
N SER A 6 -19.91 3.97 -2.90
CA SER A 6 -18.99 4.44 -3.94
C SER A 6 -19.83 4.97 -5.10
N MET A 7 -19.63 6.23 -5.49
CA MET A 7 -20.16 6.73 -6.76
C MET A 7 -19.55 5.93 -7.92
N GLU A 8 -20.34 5.62 -8.94
CA GLU A 8 -19.90 4.89 -10.12
C GLU A 8 -18.65 5.54 -10.75
N GLY A 9 -17.64 4.72 -11.03
CA GLY A 9 -16.35 5.18 -11.58
C GLY A 9 -15.40 5.88 -10.60
N ARG A 10 -15.81 6.16 -9.34
CA ARG A 10 -14.95 6.83 -8.35
C ARG A 10 -14.30 5.84 -7.39
N LYS A 11 -13.11 6.21 -6.90
CA LYS A 11 -12.46 5.50 -5.80
C LYS A 11 -12.98 6.03 -4.46
N TRP A 12 -13.46 5.14 -3.62
CA TRP A 12 -13.76 5.44 -2.23
C TRP A 12 -12.49 5.31 -1.38
N LYS A 13 -12.23 6.25 -0.46
CA LYS A 13 -11.05 6.23 0.41
C LYS A 13 -11.47 5.97 1.86
N GLN A 14 -10.94 4.91 2.45
CA GLN A 14 -11.00 4.67 3.88
C GLN A 14 -9.95 5.51 4.58
N ARG A 15 -10.35 6.23 5.61
CA ARG A 15 -9.47 7.08 6.43
C ARG A 15 -9.64 6.74 7.90
N CYS A 16 -8.58 6.93 8.68
CA CYS A 16 -8.66 6.90 10.13
C CYS A 16 -9.62 8.01 10.62
N SER A 17 -10.61 7.67 11.45
CA SER A 17 -11.56 8.64 12.01
C SER A 17 -10.91 9.67 12.94
N THR A 18 -9.75 9.33 13.51
CA THR A 18 -9.03 10.20 14.45
C THR A 18 -8.10 11.19 13.75
N CYS A 19 -7.25 10.71 12.83
CA CYS A 19 -6.21 11.53 12.21
C CYS A 19 -6.40 11.78 10.70
N GLY A 20 -7.40 11.16 10.07
CA GLY A 20 -7.69 11.36 8.64
C GLY A 20 -6.72 10.69 7.66
N THR A 21 -5.67 10.02 8.15
CA THR A 21 -4.70 9.28 7.33
C THR A 21 -5.41 8.26 6.43
N PRO A 22 -5.11 8.23 5.11
CA PRO A 22 -5.68 7.23 4.22
C PRO A 22 -5.13 5.83 4.56
N MET A 23 -6.04 4.92 4.87
CA MET A 23 -5.73 3.52 5.21
C MET A 23 -5.83 2.63 3.97
N GLY A 24 -6.81 2.94 3.13
CA GLY A 24 -7.16 2.11 1.98
C GLY A 24 -8.09 2.84 1.01
N SER A 25 -8.26 2.27 -0.17
CA SER A 25 -9.25 2.72 -1.12
C SER A 25 -9.86 1.55 -1.86
N TRP A 26 -11.17 1.61 -2.09
CA TRP A 26 -11.89 0.70 -2.94
C TRP A 26 -12.06 1.33 -4.33
N ASN A 27 -11.71 0.58 -5.37
CA ASN A 27 -11.97 0.95 -6.75
C ASN A 27 -13.13 0.11 -7.28
N GLU A 28 -14.30 0.75 -7.47
CA GLU A 28 -15.51 0.09 -7.95
C GLU A 28 -15.29 -0.55 -9.33
N ALA A 29 -14.75 0.21 -10.29
CA ALA A 29 -14.54 -0.24 -11.66
C ALA A 29 -13.60 -1.46 -11.76
N LYS A 30 -12.62 -1.56 -10.85
CA LYS A 30 -11.67 -2.69 -10.81
C LYS A 30 -12.06 -3.78 -9.80
N ARG A 31 -13.08 -3.55 -8.98
CA ARG A 31 -13.48 -4.38 -7.83
C ARG A 31 -12.31 -4.82 -6.96
N ARG A 32 -11.44 -3.86 -6.60
CA ARG A 32 -10.19 -4.13 -5.86
C ARG A 32 -9.93 -3.12 -4.76
N TRP A 33 -9.31 -3.59 -3.68
CA TRP A 33 -8.71 -2.75 -2.65
C TRP A 33 -7.30 -2.33 -3.02
N SER A 34 -6.94 -1.12 -2.62
CA SER A 34 -5.55 -0.68 -2.47
C SER A 34 -5.36 -0.30 -1.01
N ILE A 35 -4.36 -0.87 -0.36
CA ILE A 35 -4.08 -0.67 1.08
C ILE A 35 -2.70 -0.04 1.19
N TRP A 36 -2.54 0.93 2.10
CA TRP A 36 -1.24 1.51 2.39
C TRP A 36 -0.56 0.69 3.47
N PRO A 37 0.56 -0.01 3.18
CA PRO A 37 1.13 -0.93 4.16
C PRO A 37 1.49 -0.23 5.46
N SER A 38 2.02 1.00 5.40
CA SER A 38 2.36 1.86 6.55
C SER A 38 1.23 2.03 7.57
N SER A 39 -0.03 1.86 7.15
CA SER A 39 -1.21 2.07 7.99
C SER A 39 -1.66 0.83 8.78
N LEU A 40 -1.11 -0.35 8.49
CA LEU A 40 -1.49 -1.57 9.20
C LEU A 40 -0.71 -1.67 10.52
N ALA A 41 -1.42 -1.91 11.63
CA ALA A 41 -0.85 -2.30 12.91
C ALA A 41 -0.32 -3.74 12.80
N ARG A 42 0.88 -3.99 13.31
CA ARG A 42 1.66 -5.17 12.94
C ARG A 42 2.38 -5.75 14.14
N SER A 43 1.66 -6.20 15.15
CA SER A 43 2.25 -7.02 16.21
C SER A 43 2.10 -8.50 15.85
N TYR A 44 3.15 -9.09 15.28
CA TYR A 44 3.30 -10.54 15.18
C TYR A 44 3.91 -11.05 16.48
N GLN A 45 3.26 -12.04 17.09
CA GLN A 45 3.89 -12.89 18.09
C GLN A 45 4.06 -14.29 17.49
N PRO A 46 5.29 -14.79 17.31
CA PRO A 46 5.48 -16.19 16.95
C PRO A 46 4.97 -17.08 18.10
N GLU A 47 4.35 -18.21 17.76
CA GLU A 47 4.10 -19.25 18.75
C GLU A 47 5.44 -19.88 19.14
N GLY A 48 5.76 -19.87 20.44
CA GLY A 48 6.95 -20.50 21.00
C GLY A 48 7.87 -19.54 21.76
N ASP A 49 8.08 -19.87 23.03
CA ASP A 49 9.17 -19.43 23.91
C ASP A 49 9.21 -17.98 24.37
N GLY A 50 8.10 -17.45 24.92
CA GLY A 50 8.11 -16.41 25.97
C GLY A 50 8.83 -15.09 25.69
N ALA A 51 9.42 -14.93 24.51
CA ALA A 51 10.12 -13.77 24.05
C ALA A 51 9.09 -12.96 23.28
N SER A 52 8.57 -11.93 23.95
CA SER A 52 7.83 -10.87 23.31
C SER A 52 8.61 -10.42 22.07
N SER A 53 8.09 -10.74 20.88
CA SER A 53 8.52 -10.08 19.66
C SER A 53 8.45 -8.58 19.93
N PRO A 54 9.43 -7.78 19.44
CA PRO A 54 9.35 -6.34 19.56
C PRO A 54 7.96 -5.90 19.12
N GLU A 55 7.29 -5.10 19.95
CA GLU A 55 5.98 -4.57 19.63
C GLU A 55 6.05 -3.93 18.22
N GLY A 56 5.32 -4.48 17.25
CA GLY A 56 5.42 -4.06 15.86
C GLY A 56 6.18 -4.98 14.88
N ALA A 57 6.64 -6.17 15.30
CA ALA A 57 7.23 -7.15 14.37
C ALA A 57 6.20 -7.66 13.34
N ILE A 58 6.55 -7.73 12.06
CA ILE A 58 5.65 -8.18 10.98
C ILE A 58 5.89 -9.66 10.70
N HIS A 59 4.83 -10.47 10.53
CA HIS A 59 4.99 -11.85 10.08
C HIS A 59 5.78 -11.89 8.76
N PRO A 60 6.86 -12.69 8.64
CA PRO A 60 7.74 -12.70 7.45
C PRO A 60 7.00 -12.95 6.12
N SER A 61 5.97 -13.80 6.12
CA SER A 61 5.16 -14.04 4.91
C SER A 61 4.38 -12.80 4.46
N ILE A 62 3.94 -11.95 5.40
CA ILE A 62 3.25 -10.70 5.07
C ILE A 62 4.25 -9.71 4.48
N LEU A 63 5.44 -9.57 5.08
CA LEU A 63 6.52 -8.76 4.53
C LEU A 63 6.86 -9.13 3.09
N ALA A 64 6.95 -10.43 2.81
CA ALA A 64 7.17 -10.93 1.47
C ALA A 64 6.01 -10.58 0.52
N ALA A 65 4.76 -10.70 0.98
CA ALA A 65 3.57 -10.43 0.17
C ALA A 65 3.36 -8.93 -0.16
N ILE A 66 3.82 -8.01 0.69
CA ILE A 66 3.66 -6.56 0.50
C ILE A 66 4.91 -5.86 -0.03
N ARG A 67 5.97 -6.62 -0.36
CA ARG A 67 7.22 -6.05 -0.87
C ARG A 67 6.94 -5.28 -2.17
N ALA A 68 7.42 -4.05 -2.25
CA ALA A 68 7.35 -3.28 -3.48
C ALA A 68 8.13 -4.01 -4.59
N ASP A 69 7.53 -4.11 -5.78
CA ASP A 69 8.13 -4.72 -6.96
C ASP A 69 8.41 -3.71 -8.09
N HIS A 70 7.91 -2.48 -7.98
CA HIS A 70 8.13 -1.40 -8.95
C HIS A 70 7.69 -0.03 -8.40
N HIS A 71 8.10 1.05 -9.09
CA HIS A 71 7.59 2.41 -8.90
C HIS A 71 6.57 2.75 -9.98
N GLN A 72 5.52 3.47 -9.59
CA GLN A 72 4.49 4.03 -10.48
C GLN A 72 4.39 5.53 -10.25
N PHE A 73 3.92 6.27 -11.25
CA PHE A 73 3.84 7.74 -11.22
C PHE A 73 5.23 8.42 -11.07
N TYR A 74 6.27 7.76 -11.56
CA TYR A 74 7.67 8.18 -11.48
C TYR A 74 8.03 9.14 -12.64
N GLY A 75 7.33 10.26 -12.73
CA GLY A 75 7.52 11.22 -13.82
C GLY A 75 8.64 12.26 -13.58
N PRO A 76 8.79 13.22 -14.51
CA PRO A 76 9.71 14.36 -14.36
C PRO A 76 9.33 15.30 -13.20
N TRP A 77 8.09 15.22 -12.70
CA TRP A 77 7.59 15.98 -11.55
C TRP A 77 7.97 15.40 -10.18
N ARG A 78 8.72 14.29 -10.14
CA ARG A 78 9.18 13.70 -8.87
C ARG A 78 10.13 14.66 -8.15
N LEU A 79 10.03 14.69 -6.82
CA LEU A 79 10.88 15.54 -5.98
C LEU A 79 12.32 15.00 -5.87
N MET A 80 12.48 13.68 -5.96
CA MET A 80 13.77 13.02 -5.78
C MET A 80 13.88 11.75 -6.60
N ASN A 81 15.12 11.35 -6.89
CA ASN A 81 15.42 10.06 -7.49
C ASN A 81 15.51 8.99 -6.41
N ILE A 82 14.81 7.88 -6.62
CA ILE A 82 14.93 6.69 -5.79
C ILE A 82 15.96 5.76 -6.44
N ASN A 83 17.12 5.66 -5.82
CA ASN A 83 18.24 4.83 -6.29
C ASN A 83 18.08 3.40 -5.77
N ASP A 84 17.15 2.66 -6.37
CA ASP A 84 16.96 1.22 -6.18
C ASP A 84 16.89 0.50 -7.54
N ASP A 85 16.95 -0.83 -7.49
CA ASP A 85 16.90 -1.68 -8.68
C ASP A 85 15.47 -1.98 -9.16
N LEU A 86 14.46 -1.36 -8.53
CA LEU A 86 13.07 -1.58 -8.90
C LEU A 86 12.75 -0.87 -10.22
N PRO A 87 12.00 -1.51 -11.14
CA PRO A 87 11.58 -0.88 -12.39
C PRO A 87 10.65 0.30 -12.11
N LYS A 88 10.73 1.33 -12.96
CA LYS A 88 10.05 2.61 -12.75
C LYS A 88 9.15 2.92 -13.94
N TRP A 89 7.95 3.43 -13.67
CA TRP A 89 6.92 3.75 -14.67
C TRP A 89 6.36 5.15 -14.43
N ASP A 90 6.12 5.93 -15.48
CA ASP A 90 5.51 7.27 -15.40
C ASP A 90 4.03 7.24 -14.98
N GLY A 91 3.38 6.08 -15.14
CA GLY A 91 2.00 5.80 -14.76
C GLY A 91 1.84 4.38 -14.22
N TYR A 92 0.92 3.62 -14.81
CA TYR A 92 0.65 2.23 -14.41
C TYR A 92 1.66 1.26 -15.05
N LYS A 93 2.14 0.28 -14.27
CA LYS A 93 3.03 -0.80 -14.77
C LYS A 93 2.43 -1.45 -16.01
N GLU A 94 3.26 -1.65 -17.03
CA GLU A 94 2.90 -2.29 -18.31
C GLU A 94 1.81 -1.57 -19.13
N GLN A 95 1.34 -0.40 -18.69
CA GLN A 95 0.31 0.40 -19.37
C GLN A 95 0.78 1.82 -19.68
N SER A 96 1.96 2.19 -19.20
CA SER A 96 2.52 3.54 -19.36
C SER A 96 4.00 3.43 -19.74
N GLN A 97 4.69 4.56 -19.93
CA GLN A 97 6.09 4.54 -20.35
C GLN A 97 6.99 4.09 -19.19
N ARG A 98 7.89 3.15 -19.47
CA ARG A 98 8.98 2.82 -18.55
C ARG A 98 9.97 3.97 -18.52
N VAL A 99 10.31 4.41 -17.32
CA VAL A 99 11.26 5.49 -17.08
C VAL A 99 12.61 4.93 -16.63
N PRO A 100 13.73 5.62 -16.93
CA PRO A 100 15.07 5.22 -16.51
C PRO A 100 15.20 5.09 -14.99
#